data_AF-A0A0M2V3S9-F1
#
_entry.id   AF-A0A0M2V3S9-F1
#
_cell.length_a   1.000
_cell.length_b   1.000
_cell.length_c   1.000
_cell.angle_alpha   90.00
_cell.angle_beta   90.00
_cell.angle_gamma   90.00
#
_symmetry.space_group_name_H-M   'P 1'
#
loop_
_entity.id
_entity.type
_entity.pdbx_description
1 polymer ?
#
loop_
_entity_poly.entity_id
_entity_poly.type
_entity_poly.pdbx_seq_one_letter_code
_entity_poly.pdbx_strand_id
1 'polypeptide(L)'
;MSMWGGRFEEGSAVEFREFNDSLKFDYVLAPFDIQASKAWVNALTEQALLNKDEQQALQTGLDNLLAEVLANPQLPLQNEAE
;
A
#
# COMPACT_ATOMS: atom_id res chain seq x y z
N MET A 1 10.35 -6.37 5.04
CA MET A 1 9.83 -7.11 6.21
C MET A 1 8.45 -7.64 5.81
N SER A 2 8.26 -8.95 5.60
CA SER A 2 7.02 -9.44 4.94
C SER A 2 5.76 -9.09 5.73
N MET A 3 4.71 -8.60 5.06
CA MET A 3 3.44 -8.21 5.69
C MET A 3 2.72 -9.35 6.45
N TRP A 4 3.11 -10.62 6.27
CA TRP A 4 2.37 -11.80 6.75
C TRP A 4 3.26 -12.81 7.52
N GLY A 5 4.40 -12.38 8.06
CA GLY A 5 5.43 -13.27 8.61
C GLY A 5 5.13 -13.97 9.94
N GLY A 6 3.95 -13.77 10.56
CA GLY A 6 3.70 -14.23 11.93
C GLY A 6 3.57 -15.75 12.13
N ARG A 7 3.24 -16.51 11.07
CA ARG A 7 2.95 -17.96 11.16
C ARG A 7 4.11 -18.87 10.76
N PHE A 8 5.06 -18.37 9.97
CA PHE A 8 6.15 -19.15 9.39
C PHE A 8 7.46 -18.79 10.08
N GLU A 9 8.31 -19.79 10.33
CA GLU A 9 9.61 -19.61 10.98
C GLU A 9 10.65 -19.03 10.01
N GLU A 10 10.47 -19.27 8.71
CA GLU A 10 11.39 -18.89 7.65
C GLU A 10 10.68 -18.07 6.56
N GLY A 11 11.47 -17.34 5.76
CA GLY A 11 10.97 -16.58 4.61
C GLY A 11 10.50 -17.49 3.47
N SER A 12 9.68 -16.95 2.57
CA SER A 12 9.31 -17.63 1.34
C SER A 12 10.52 -17.84 0.44
N ALA A 13 10.58 -19.00 -0.23
CA ALA A 13 11.54 -19.27 -1.30
C ALA A 13 11.44 -18.20 -2.41
N VAL A 14 12.58 -17.89 -3.03
CA VAL A 14 12.68 -16.83 -4.06
C VAL A 14 11.78 -17.16 -5.24
N GLU A 15 11.79 -18.41 -5.69
CA GLU A 15 10.99 -18.90 -6.80
C GLU A 15 9.49 -18.78 -6.50
N PHE A 16 9.10 -19.00 -5.26
CA PHE A 16 7.71 -18.85 -4.83
C PHE A 16 7.28 -17.38 -4.86
N ARG A 17 8.16 -16.46 -4.43
CA ARG A 17 7.89 -15.03 -4.47
C ARG A 17 7.72 -14.53 -5.90
N GLU A 18 8.65 -14.83 -6.80
CA GLU A 18 8.56 -14.43 -8.22
C GLU A 18 7.28 -14.94 -8.90
N PHE A 19 6.86 -16.16 -8.54
CA PHE A 19 5.63 -16.76 -9.03
C PHE A 19 4.38 -16.08 -8.46
N ASN A 20 4.37 -15.78 -7.16
CA ASN A 20 3.21 -15.25 -6.44
C ASN A 20 3.01 -13.74 -6.63
N ASP A 21 4.07 -12.98 -6.85
CA ASP A 21 3.99 -11.51 -6.91
C ASP A 21 3.21 -11.04 -8.15
N SER A 22 2.14 -10.27 -7.87
CA SER A 22 1.25 -9.68 -8.87
C SER A 22 1.63 -8.27 -9.29
N LEU A 23 2.59 -7.64 -8.59
CA LEU A 23 3.00 -6.25 -8.79
C LEU A 23 3.38 -5.93 -10.23
N LYS A 24 3.97 -6.91 -10.94
CA LYS A 24 4.33 -6.84 -12.36
C LYS A 24 3.16 -6.49 -13.29
N PHE A 25 1.91 -6.64 -12.87
CA PHE A 25 0.73 -6.29 -13.67
C PHE A 25 -0.34 -5.50 -12.91
N ASP A 26 -0.50 -5.68 -11.59
CA ASP A 26 -1.58 -5.02 -10.84
C ASP A 26 -1.27 -3.58 -10.45
N TYR A 27 -0.03 -3.10 -10.64
CA TYR A 27 0.38 -1.72 -10.30
C TYR A 27 -0.51 -0.63 -10.92
N VAL A 28 -1.19 -0.94 -12.03
CA VAL A 28 -2.17 -0.07 -12.68
C VAL A 28 -3.37 0.26 -11.78
N LEU A 29 -3.59 -0.54 -10.73
CA LEU A 29 -4.67 -0.36 -9.75
C LEU A 29 -4.31 0.63 -8.63
N ALA A 30 -3.05 1.07 -8.53
CA ALA A 30 -2.58 1.93 -7.44
C ALA A 30 -3.44 3.20 -7.21
N PRO A 31 -3.92 3.93 -8.24
CA PRO A 31 -4.79 5.09 -8.02
C PRO A 31 -6.10 4.75 -7.30
N PHE A 32 -6.67 3.57 -7.58
CA PHE A 32 -7.92 3.12 -7.00
C PHE A 32 -7.71 2.57 -5.58
N ASP A 33 -6.60 1.87 -5.35
CA ASP A 33 -6.22 1.38 -4.02
C ASP A 33 -5.96 2.54 -3.04
N ILE A 34 -5.29 3.60 -3.52
CA ILE A 34 -5.09 4.83 -2.73
C ILE A 34 -6.44 5.50 -2.44
N GLN A 35 -7.36 5.58 -3.41
CA GLN A 35 -8.70 6.12 -3.17
C GLN A 35 -9.47 5.31 -2.11
N ALA A 36 -9.42 3.98 -2.18
CA ALA A 36 -10.04 3.10 -1.19
C ALA A 36 -9.39 3.28 0.19
N SER A 37 -8.07 3.42 0.25
CA SER A 37 -7.31 3.68 1.48
C SER A 37 -7.73 5.00 2.13
N LYS A 38 -7.94 6.07 1.35
CA LYS A 38 -8.46 7.35 1.87
C LYS A 38 -9.86 7.21 2.48
N ALA A 39 -10.73 6.42 1.87
CA ALA A 39 -12.04 6.12 2.42
C ALA A 39 -11.93 5.32 3.73
N TRP A 40 -10.99 4.37 3.79
CA TRP A 40 -10.72 3.57 4.98
C TRP A 40 -10.22 4.41 6.15
N VAL A 41 -9.31 5.35 5.90
CA VAL A 41 -8.85 6.32 6.91
C VAL A 41 -10.03 7.07 7.54
N ASN A 42 -10.99 7.53 6.74
CA ASN A 42 -12.18 8.20 7.25
C ASN A 42 -13.04 7.27 8.13
N ALA A 43 -13.27 6.04 7.68
CA ALA A 43 -14.03 5.05 8.45
C ALA A 43 -13.36 4.73 9.80
N LEU A 44 -12.03 4.62 9.84
CA LEU A 44 -11.28 4.40 11.09
C LEU A 44 -11.38 5.59 12.04
N THR A 45 -11.34 6.83 11.53
CA THR A 45 -11.54 8.04 12.35
C THR A 45 -12.96 8.13 12.92
N GLU A 46 -13.98 7.77 12.13
CA GLU A 46 -15.38 7.72 12.60
C GLU A 46 -15.56 6.76 13.78
N GLN A 47 -14.81 5.66 13.81
CA GLN A 47 -14.79 4.71 14.92
C GLN A 47 -13.81 5.08 16.05
N ALA A 48 -13.23 6.28 16.01
CA ALA A 48 -12.24 6.77 16.96
C ALA A 48 -11.00 5.86 17.13
N LEU A 49 -10.68 5.05 16.11
CA LEU A 49 -9.45 4.26 16.05
C LEU A 49 -8.26 5.12 15.61
N LEU A 50 -8.54 6.24 14.93
CA LEU A 50 -7.58 7.28 14.59
C LEU A 50 -8.07 8.61 15.15
N ASN A 51 -7.14 9.41 15.64
CA ASN A 51 -7.41 10.81 15.99
C ASN A 51 -7.34 11.72 14.74
N LYS A 52 -7.70 13.00 14.90
CA LYS A 52 -7.73 13.97 13.79
C LYS A 52 -6.36 14.26 13.19
N ASP A 53 -5.32 14.29 14.00
CA ASP A 53 -3.95 14.58 13.54
C ASP A 53 -3.43 13.39 12.72
N GLU A 54 -3.69 12.16 13.18
CA GLU A 54 -3.39 10.93 12.43
C GLU A 54 -4.17 10.85 11.12
N GLN A 55 -5.47 11.16 11.13
CA GLN A 55 -6.29 11.23 9.93
C GLN A 55 -5.68 12.20 8.91
N GLN A 56 -5.34 13.42 9.35
CA GLN A 56 -4.78 14.45 8.48
C GLN A 56 -3.42 14.03 7.91
N ALA A 57 -2.55 13.45 8.74
CA ALA A 57 -1.25 12.96 8.30
C ALA A 57 -1.39 11.87 7.22
N LEU A 58 -2.28 10.90 7.43
CA LEU A 58 -2.53 9.82 6.47
C LEU A 58 -3.15 10.34 5.17
N GLN A 59 -4.15 11.23 5.26
CA GLN A 59 -4.78 11.82 4.07
C GLN A 59 -3.76 12.59 3.22
N THR A 60 -2.92 13.42 3.86
CA THR A 60 -1.85 14.16 3.17
C THR A 60 -0.84 13.20 2.52
N GLY A 61 -0.43 12.15 3.24
CA GLY A 61 0.48 11.14 2.69
C GLY A 61 -0.08 10.43 1.46
N LEU A 62 -1.36 10.04 1.52
CA LEU A 62 -2.06 9.40 0.40
C LEU A 62 -2.25 10.34 -0.79
N ASP A 63 -2.49 11.64 -0.55
CA ASP A 63 -2.59 12.64 -1.63
C ASP A 63 -1.25 12.85 -2.35
N ASN A 64 -0.16 12.92 -1.60
CA ASN A 64 1.19 13.01 -2.18
C ASN A 64 1.51 11.74 -2.98
N LEU A 65 1.26 10.56 -2.42
CA LEU A 65 1.49 9.29 -3.10
C LEU A 65 0.66 9.17 -4.38
N LEU A 66 -0.61 9.60 -4.36
CA LEU A 66 -1.46 9.63 -5.55
C LEU A 66 -0.87 10.55 -6.63
N ALA A 67 -0.41 11.74 -6.25
CA ALA A 67 0.22 12.67 -7.20
C ALA A 67 1.48 12.06 -7.84
N GLU A 68 2.32 11.39 -7.06
CA GLU A 68 3.52 10.71 -7.55
C GLU A 68 3.17 9.55 -8.49
N VAL A 69 2.19 8.72 -8.14
CA VAL A 69 1.71 7.61 -8.98
C VAL A 69 1.07 8.11 -10.28
N LEU A 70 0.32 9.21 -10.23
CA LEU A 70 -0.27 9.80 -11.45
C LEU A 70 0.79 10.39 -12.37
N ALA A 71 1.85 11.00 -11.81
CA ALA A 71 2.98 11.52 -12.57
C ALA A 71 3.83 10.38 -13.16
N ASN A 72 3.94 9.26 -12.45
CA ASN A 72 4.69 8.08 -12.87
C ASN A 72 3.93 6.79 -12.49
N PRO A 73 3.08 6.26 -13.38
CA PRO A 73 2.31 5.04 -13.10
C PRO A 73 3.17 3.82 -12.78
N GLN A 74 4.42 3.77 -13.25
CA GLN A 74 5.35 2.68 -12.98
C GLN A 74 6.14 2.86 -11.68
N LEU A 75 5.90 3.92 -10.91
CA LEU A 75 6.54 4.16 -9.62
C LEU A 75 6.53 2.94 -8.69
N PRO A 76 5.42 2.16 -8.56
CA PRO A 76 5.42 0.97 -7.71
C PRO A 76 6.41 -0.12 -8.14
N LEU A 77 6.84 -0.13 -9.41
CA LEU A 77 7.79 -1.12 -9.94
C LEU A 77 9.26 -0.76 -9.66
N GLN A 78 9.55 0.48 -9.23
CA GLN A 78 10.92 0.98 -9.10
C GLN A 78 11.61 0.53 -7.81
N ASN A 79 10.84 0.12 -6.82
CA ASN A 79 11.34 -0.42 -5.57
C ASN A 79 10.92 -1.89 -5.48
N GLU A 80 11.85 -2.75 -5.08
CA GLU A 80 11.47 -4.10 -4.65
C GLU A 80 10.55 -3.94 -3.43
N ALA A 81 9.31 -4.40 -3.55
CA ALA A 81 8.38 -4.44 -2.43
C ALA A 81 8.87 -5.52 -1.45
N GLU A 82 9.66 -5.14 -0.44
CA GLU A 82 10.10 -6.03 0.65
C GLU A 82 9.66 -5.59 2.05
#